data_AF-A0A2E9WX89-F1
#
_entry.id   AF-A0A2E9WX89-F1
#
_cell.length_a   1.000
_cell.length_b   1.000
_cell.length_c   1.000
_cell.angle_alpha   90.00
_cell.angle_beta   90.00
_cell.angle_gamma   90.00
#
_symmetry.space_group_name_H-M   'P 1'
#
loop_
_entity.id
_entity.type
_entity.pdbx_description
1 polymer ?
#
loop_
_entity_poly.entity_id
_entity_poly.type
_entity_poly.pdbx_seq_one_letter_code
_entity_poly.pdbx_strand_id
1 'polypeptide(L)'
;MSRIISVLSVTVAVTALIAPRSALALAQDHAHEPGTEAHSHVGAAVSCETLATPPWAGLPDMDRLKMSALRQEITALNTPELAIAAGFNPALGDIPGMGVHYVKSGGGPDDVDVNAPNHLMFAEMDGTDKLVGAAYAFVDAIDTDAVVPFDSDLANWHDHPQFAGDGQTLHMLHIWFIPSSNGPFAGLNFWLPYRTAGVAIPSSCWMADDADALRIQTVSFGLVPPRLFGRQAEAAGPSPERIEMIAALDAAAIAVDHDAWVAAADVFIA
;
A
#
# COMPACT_ATOMS: atom_id res chain seq x y z
N MET A 1 40.24 -46.40 18.48
CA MET A 1 40.59 -45.13 19.13
C MET A 1 40.34 -44.00 18.14
N SER A 2 39.57 -43.01 18.55
CA SER A 2 38.89 -41.98 17.75
C SER A 2 39.77 -41.19 16.79
N ARG A 3 39.25 -40.91 15.59
CA ARG A 3 39.64 -39.73 14.80
C ARG A 3 38.57 -38.65 15.04
N ILE A 4 38.96 -37.60 15.76
CA ILE A 4 38.15 -36.40 16.00
C ILE A 4 38.21 -35.59 14.71
N ILE A 5 37.10 -35.51 13.97
CA ILE A 5 36.93 -34.57 12.87
C ILE A 5 36.39 -33.29 13.49
N SER A 6 37.24 -32.29 13.58
CA SER A 6 36.89 -30.93 14.02
C SER A 6 36.11 -30.26 12.89
N VAL A 7 34.79 -30.14 13.05
CA VAL A 7 33.94 -29.33 12.16
C VAL A 7 33.97 -27.90 12.70
N LEU A 8 34.75 -27.05 12.06
CA LEU A 8 34.69 -25.60 12.25
C LEU A 8 33.34 -25.12 11.72
N SER A 9 32.40 -24.90 12.64
CA SER A 9 31.16 -24.18 12.39
C SER A 9 31.50 -22.72 12.08
N VAL A 10 31.48 -22.35 10.80
CA VAL A 10 31.54 -20.95 10.39
C VAL A 10 30.14 -20.38 10.56
N THR A 11 29.90 -19.74 11.71
CA THR A 11 28.72 -18.91 11.92
C THR A 11 28.90 -17.65 11.09
N VAL A 12 28.35 -17.64 9.87
CA VAL A 12 28.23 -16.39 9.10
C VAL A 12 27.09 -15.60 9.73
N ALA A 13 27.44 -14.68 10.62
CA ALA A 13 26.54 -13.61 11.04
C ALA A 13 26.37 -12.65 9.84
N VAL A 14 25.39 -12.93 8.98
CA VAL A 14 24.93 -11.95 8.00
C VAL A 14 24.02 -10.98 8.76
N THR A 15 24.59 -9.90 9.27
CA THR A 15 23.84 -8.68 9.59
C THR A 15 23.28 -8.14 8.29
N ALA A 16 22.07 -8.56 7.94
CA ALA A 16 21.31 -8.01 6.82
C ALA A 16 20.75 -6.64 7.24
N LEU A 17 21.60 -5.61 7.17
CA LEU A 17 21.18 -4.22 6.98
C LEU A 17 20.72 -4.06 5.53
N ILE A 18 19.61 -4.72 5.16
CA ILE A 18 18.91 -4.40 3.92
C ILE A 18 17.91 -3.31 4.30
N ALA A 19 18.37 -2.06 4.15
CA ALA A 19 17.55 -0.85 4.21
C ALA A 19 16.30 -0.95 3.30
N PRO A 20 15.23 -0.17 3.55
CA PRO A 20 13.92 -0.22 2.85
C PRO A 20 13.94 0.12 1.35
N ARG A 21 15.12 0.20 0.72
CA ARG A 21 15.30 0.53 -0.70
C ARG A 21 14.51 -0.37 -1.65
N SER A 22 14.30 -1.64 -1.29
CA SER A 22 13.54 -2.57 -2.13
C SER A 22 12.03 -2.26 -2.18
N ALA A 23 11.44 -1.76 -1.09
CA ALA A 23 10.03 -1.39 -1.05
C ALA A 23 9.77 -0.05 -1.78
N LEU A 24 10.70 0.90 -1.66
CA LEU A 24 10.66 2.15 -2.43
C LEU A 24 10.86 1.87 -3.95
N ALA A 25 11.72 0.90 -4.31
CA ALA A 25 11.91 0.47 -5.69
C ALA A 25 10.70 -0.31 -6.27
N LEU A 26 9.90 -0.97 -5.43
CA LEU A 26 8.59 -1.53 -5.81
C LEU A 26 7.54 -0.42 -5.99
N ALA A 27 7.69 0.72 -5.32
CA ALA A 27 6.83 1.89 -5.50
C ALA A 27 7.20 2.71 -6.74
N GLN A 28 8.47 2.70 -7.15
CA GLN A 28 9.00 3.45 -8.30
C GLN A 28 9.04 2.59 -9.57
N ASP A 29 8.03 2.78 -10.44
CA ASP A 29 7.96 2.54 -11.89
C ASP A 29 8.59 1.28 -12.52
N HIS A 30 7.78 0.63 -13.37
CA HIS A 30 8.26 -0.17 -14.49
C HIS A 30 7.85 0.51 -15.80
N ALA A 31 8.82 1.07 -16.53
CA ALA A 31 8.59 1.56 -17.90
C ALA A 31 8.61 0.37 -18.86
N HIS A 32 7.58 0.26 -19.71
CA HIS A 32 7.49 -0.84 -20.68
C HIS A 32 8.35 -0.61 -21.93
N GLU A 33 8.69 0.63 -22.27
CA GLU A 33 9.63 1.02 -23.34
C GLU A 33 10.19 2.44 -23.10
N PRO A 34 11.39 2.80 -23.64
CA PRO A 34 11.90 4.17 -23.57
C PRO A 34 10.93 5.16 -24.23
N GLY A 35 10.33 6.05 -23.45
CA GLY A 35 9.39 7.07 -23.93
C GLY A 35 7.90 6.73 -23.81
N THR A 36 7.57 5.61 -23.17
CA THR A 36 6.21 5.35 -22.66
C THR A 36 6.09 5.89 -21.23
N GLU A 37 4.95 6.50 -20.86
CA GLU A 37 4.70 6.90 -19.47
C GLU A 37 4.74 5.64 -18.61
N ALA A 38 5.58 5.66 -17.58
CA ALA A 38 5.63 4.58 -16.61
C ALA A 38 4.39 4.64 -15.70
N HIS A 39 3.76 3.49 -15.44
CA HIS A 39 2.63 3.41 -14.52
C HIS A 39 3.16 3.36 -13.08
N SER A 40 3.12 4.52 -12.41
CA SER A 40 3.61 4.63 -11.04
C SER A 40 2.59 4.11 -10.03
N HIS A 41 3.04 3.20 -9.16
CA HIS A 41 2.25 2.77 -8.00
C HIS A 41 2.09 3.88 -6.95
N VAL A 42 2.90 4.95 -7.00
CA VAL A 42 2.85 6.08 -6.04
C VAL A 42 1.57 6.91 -6.21
N GLY A 43 1.06 7.03 -7.44
CA GLY A 43 -0.04 7.94 -7.79
C GLY A 43 0.38 9.42 -7.74
N ALA A 44 -0.33 10.28 -8.47
CA ALA A 44 -0.05 11.71 -8.49
C ALA A 44 -0.26 12.36 -7.11
N ALA A 45 0.45 13.46 -6.83
CA ALA A 45 0.13 14.30 -5.68
C ALA A 45 -1.29 14.87 -5.84
N VAL A 46 -2.05 14.88 -4.75
CA VAL A 46 -3.43 15.37 -4.74
C VAL A 46 -3.62 16.52 -3.76
N SER A 47 -4.72 17.26 -3.89
CA SER A 47 -5.09 18.30 -2.94
C SER A 47 -5.22 17.73 -1.52
N CYS A 48 -4.46 18.30 -0.58
CA CYS A 48 -4.53 17.92 0.83
C CYS A 48 -5.87 18.27 1.47
N GLU A 49 -6.58 19.27 0.94
CA GLU A 49 -7.85 19.76 1.46
C GLU A 49 -9.04 18.94 0.96
N THR A 50 -8.99 18.45 -0.27
CA THR A 50 -10.17 17.90 -0.95
C THR A 50 -10.04 16.46 -1.41
N LEU A 51 -8.84 15.88 -1.43
CA LEU A 51 -8.59 14.55 -2.02
C LEU A 51 -7.75 13.61 -1.14
N ALA A 52 -7.02 14.10 -0.13
CA ALA A 52 -6.26 13.22 0.77
C ALA A 52 -7.12 12.45 1.79
N THR A 53 -8.36 12.91 2.05
CA THR A 53 -9.26 12.33 3.03
C THR A 53 -10.71 12.26 2.52
N PRO A 54 -11.51 11.25 2.93
CA PRO A 54 -12.96 11.27 2.73
C PRO A 54 -13.56 12.55 3.33
N PRO A 55 -14.58 13.17 2.70
CA PRO A 55 -15.43 12.60 1.65
C PRO A 55 -14.90 12.80 0.22
N TRP A 56 -13.62 13.17 0.04
CA TRP A 56 -12.99 13.41 -1.27
C TRP A 56 -13.76 14.41 -2.14
N ALA A 57 -14.11 15.56 -1.56
CA ALA A 57 -14.90 16.59 -2.22
C ALA A 57 -14.31 17.13 -3.54
N GLY A 58 -13.04 16.84 -3.83
CA GLY A 58 -12.39 17.18 -5.11
C GLY A 58 -12.74 16.23 -6.26
N LEU A 59 -13.34 15.06 -6.00
CA LEU A 59 -13.80 14.14 -7.04
C LEU A 59 -15.10 14.60 -7.69
N PRO A 60 -15.39 14.19 -8.95
CA PRO A 60 -16.72 14.31 -9.54
C PRO A 60 -17.82 13.71 -8.66
N ASP A 61 -18.99 14.34 -8.63
CA ASP A 61 -20.12 13.90 -7.80
C ASP A 61 -20.51 12.44 -8.06
N MET A 62 -20.52 12.04 -9.33
CA MET A 62 -20.85 10.67 -9.75
C MET A 62 -19.84 9.65 -9.24
N ASP A 63 -18.55 9.98 -9.20
CA ASP A 63 -17.53 9.09 -8.67
C ASP A 63 -17.67 8.90 -7.17
N ARG A 64 -17.95 9.99 -6.42
CA ARG A 64 -18.23 9.89 -4.98
C ARG A 64 -19.47 9.04 -4.69
N LEU A 65 -20.50 9.13 -5.55
CA LEU A 65 -21.69 8.29 -5.45
C LEU A 65 -21.37 6.81 -5.73
N LYS A 66 -20.63 6.51 -6.79
CA LYS A 66 -20.17 5.15 -7.13
C LYS A 66 -19.36 4.54 -5.97
N MET A 67 -18.40 5.29 -5.42
CA MET A 67 -17.59 4.83 -4.28
C MET A 67 -18.43 4.57 -3.03
N SER A 68 -19.42 5.43 -2.75
CA SER A 68 -20.32 5.25 -1.61
C SER A 68 -21.22 4.03 -1.79
N ALA A 69 -21.76 3.84 -2.99
CA ALA A 69 -22.57 2.67 -3.34
C ALA A 69 -21.75 1.37 -3.23
N LEU A 70 -20.53 1.37 -3.78
CA LEU A 70 -19.60 0.24 -3.65
C LEU A 70 -19.34 -0.12 -2.19
N ARG A 71 -18.97 0.88 -1.36
CA ARG A 71 -18.72 0.65 0.07
C ARG A 71 -19.94 0.07 0.78
N GLN A 72 -21.13 0.53 0.43
CA GLN A 72 -22.38 0.01 0.98
C GLN A 72 -22.61 -1.46 0.57
N GLU A 73 -22.41 -1.78 -0.71
CA GLU A 73 -22.60 -3.13 -1.25
C GLU A 73 -21.68 -4.15 -0.56
N ILE A 74 -20.40 -3.81 -0.39
CA ILE A 74 -19.41 -4.72 0.20
C ILE A 74 -19.34 -4.65 1.73
N THR A 75 -20.20 -3.87 2.40
CA THR A 75 -20.20 -3.79 3.87
C THR A 75 -20.51 -5.15 4.51
N ALA A 76 -21.27 -6.01 3.83
CA ALA A 76 -21.52 -7.38 4.27
C ALA A 76 -20.27 -8.29 4.22
N LEU A 77 -19.19 -7.83 3.59
CA LEU A 77 -17.91 -8.53 3.42
C LEU A 77 -16.79 -7.87 4.23
N ASN A 78 -17.12 -7.12 5.28
CA ASN A 78 -16.19 -6.25 6.01
C ASN A 78 -15.22 -6.96 6.96
N THR A 79 -15.22 -8.30 7.01
CA THR A 79 -14.19 -9.10 7.69
C THR A 79 -13.59 -10.12 6.74
N PRO A 80 -12.33 -10.55 6.98
CA PRO A 80 -11.72 -11.65 6.23
C PRO A 80 -12.58 -12.90 6.14
N GLU A 81 -13.25 -13.30 7.23
CA GLU A 81 -14.08 -14.51 7.29
C GLU A 81 -15.31 -14.38 6.38
N LEU A 82 -15.95 -13.21 6.36
CA LEU A 82 -17.09 -12.94 5.48
C LEU A 82 -16.66 -12.88 4.01
N ALA A 83 -15.51 -12.27 3.73
CA ALA A 83 -14.91 -12.26 2.40
C ALA A 83 -14.61 -13.69 1.89
N ILE A 84 -13.98 -14.53 2.73
CA ILE A 84 -13.72 -15.95 2.42
C ILE A 84 -15.03 -16.70 2.16
N ALA A 85 -16.06 -16.51 3.00
CA ALA A 85 -17.36 -17.13 2.80
C ALA A 85 -18.03 -16.72 1.47
N ALA A 86 -17.73 -15.53 0.96
CA ALA A 86 -18.19 -15.02 -0.33
C ALA A 86 -17.29 -15.41 -1.53
N GLY A 87 -16.21 -16.17 -1.28
CA GLY A 87 -15.30 -16.71 -2.29
C GLY A 87 -14.04 -15.89 -2.56
N PHE A 88 -13.74 -14.88 -1.74
CA PHE A 88 -12.49 -14.14 -1.82
C PHE A 88 -11.40 -14.80 -0.97
N ASN A 89 -10.27 -15.20 -1.57
CA ASN A 89 -9.20 -15.91 -0.88
C ASN A 89 -7.95 -15.03 -0.74
N PRO A 90 -7.22 -15.08 0.38
CA PRO A 90 -6.03 -14.26 0.57
C PRO A 90 -4.97 -14.57 -0.48
N ALA A 91 -4.38 -13.53 -1.06
CA ALA A 91 -3.30 -13.58 -2.04
C ALA A 91 -2.15 -12.68 -1.60
N LEU A 92 -0.91 -13.07 -1.94
CA LEU A 92 0.32 -12.27 -1.82
C LEU A 92 0.76 -11.87 -0.39
N GLY A 93 -0.05 -12.16 0.64
CA GLY A 93 0.21 -11.75 2.02
C GLY A 93 -0.06 -10.27 2.24
N ASP A 94 0.34 -9.75 3.39
CA ASP A 94 0.26 -8.31 3.68
C ASP A 94 1.33 -7.58 2.86
N ILE A 95 0.97 -6.58 2.06
CA ILE A 95 1.92 -5.81 1.25
C ILE A 95 2.01 -4.39 1.82
N PRO A 96 3.22 -3.86 2.11
CA PRO A 96 3.39 -2.51 2.62
C PRO A 96 2.63 -1.47 1.78
N GLY A 97 1.78 -0.68 2.41
CA GLY A 97 0.97 0.33 1.71
C GLY A 97 -0.26 -0.20 0.97
N MET A 98 -0.48 -1.52 0.90
CA MET A 98 -1.67 -2.13 0.29
C MET A 98 -2.50 -3.03 1.23
N GLY A 99 -1.89 -3.59 2.27
CA GLY A 99 -2.54 -4.57 3.13
C GLY A 99 -2.60 -5.96 2.48
N VAL A 100 -3.46 -6.83 3.01
CA VAL A 100 -3.71 -8.17 2.49
C VAL A 100 -4.83 -8.13 1.45
N HIS A 101 -4.55 -8.62 0.26
CA HIS A 101 -5.56 -8.76 -0.80
C HIS A 101 -6.30 -10.08 -0.65
N TYR A 102 -7.62 -10.02 -0.67
CA TYR A 102 -8.52 -11.16 -0.77
C TYR A 102 -9.16 -11.13 -2.16
N VAL A 103 -8.91 -12.18 -2.94
CA VAL A 103 -9.13 -12.20 -4.38
C VAL A 103 -10.18 -13.24 -4.73
N LYS A 104 -11.12 -12.84 -5.57
CA LYS A 104 -12.09 -13.73 -6.21
C LYS A 104 -11.74 -13.83 -7.69
N SER A 105 -11.07 -14.91 -8.06
CA SER A 105 -10.59 -15.10 -9.43
C SER A 105 -11.73 -15.16 -10.45
N GLY A 106 -11.50 -14.56 -11.62
CA GLY A 106 -12.44 -14.51 -12.74
C GLY A 106 -12.56 -13.10 -13.32
N GLY A 107 -13.20 -13.02 -14.49
CA GLY A 107 -13.43 -11.77 -15.22
C GLY A 107 -12.33 -11.44 -16.22
N GLY A 108 -12.73 -10.93 -17.38
CA GLY A 108 -11.87 -10.22 -18.34
C GLY A 108 -12.08 -8.70 -18.28
N PRO A 109 -11.41 -7.94 -19.17
CA PRO A 109 -11.59 -6.49 -19.28
C PRO A 109 -13.06 -6.06 -19.45
N ASP A 110 -13.85 -6.86 -20.19
CA ASP A 110 -15.28 -6.59 -20.43
C ASP A 110 -16.19 -6.90 -19.23
N ASP A 111 -15.67 -7.55 -18.18
CA ASP A 111 -16.44 -7.99 -17.01
C ASP A 111 -16.33 -7.04 -15.81
N VAL A 112 -15.67 -5.88 -15.96
CA VAL A 112 -15.50 -4.89 -14.89
C VAL A 112 -16.86 -4.28 -14.52
N ASP A 113 -17.40 -4.67 -13.37
CA ASP A 113 -18.56 -4.06 -12.73
C ASP A 113 -18.13 -3.19 -11.55
N VAL A 114 -18.43 -1.89 -11.63
CA VAL A 114 -18.11 -0.91 -10.59
C VAL A 114 -18.65 -1.28 -9.20
N ASN A 115 -19.70 -2.09 -9.10
CA ASN A 115 -20.27 -2.50 -7.81
C ASN A 115 -19.77 -3.86 -7.32
N ALA A 116 -19.02 -4.60 -8.14
CA ALA A 116 -18.57 -5.96 -7.84
C ALA A 116 -17.05 -6.10 -8.03
N PRO A 117 -16.23 -5.51 -7.14
CA PRO A 117 -14.78 -5.66 -7.20
C PRO A 117 -14.40 -7.12 -7.00
N ASN A 118 -13.33 -7.55 -7.66
CA ASN A 118 -12.79 -8.90 -7.50
C ASN A 118 -11.62 -8.97 -6.51
N HIS A 119 -11.23 -7.83 -5.92
CA HIS A 119 -10.28 -7.72 -4.82
C HIS A 119 -10.87 -6.93 -3.65
N LEU A 120 -10.71 -7.45 -2.44
CA LEU A 120 -10.95 -6.75 -1.18
C LEU A 120 -9.63 -6.60 -0.43
N MET A 121 -9.40 -5.44 0.19
CA MET A 121 -8.14 -5.13 0.85
C MET A 121 -8.36 -4.97 2.34
N PHE A 122 -7.63 -5.73 3.15
CA PHE A 122 -7.72 -5.71 4.60
C PHE A 122 -6.37 -5.31 5.21
N ALA A 123 -6.42 -4.62 6.34
CA ALA A 123 -5.24 -4.37 7.15
C ALA A 123 -5.58 -4.44 8.63
N GLU A 124 -4.66 -4.97 9.43
CA GLU A 124 -4.79 -4.99 10.88
C GLU A 124 -4.64 -3.57 11.44
N MET A 125 -5.66 -3.10 12.14
CA MET A 125 -5.63 -1.85 12.88
C MET A 125 -6.22 -2.09 14.26
N ASP A 126 -5.49 -1.73 15.30
CA ASP A 126 -5.89 -1.93 16.70
C ASP A 126 -6.17 -3.41 17.03
N GLY A 127 -5.41 -4.33 16.42
CA GLY A 127 -5.54 -5.79 16.61
C GLY A 127 -6.77 -6.41 15.95
N THR A 128 -7.41 -5.70 15.01
CA THR A 128 -8.53 -6.23 14.22
C THR A 128 -8.34 -5.91 12.75
N ASP A 129 -8.57 -6.89 11.88
CA ASP A 129 -8.60 -6.67 10.44
C ASP A 129 -9.78 -5.77 10.04
N LYS A 130 -9.48 -4.69 9.33
CA LYS A 130 -10.48 -3.76 8.81
C LYS A 130 -10.43 -3.75 7.28
N LEU A 131 -11.60 -3.73 6.64
CA LEU A 131 -11.70 -3.48 5.20
C LEU A 131 -11.26 -2.05 4.91
N VAL A 132 -10.12 -1.88 4.23
CA VAL A 132 -9.50 -0.58 3.95
C VAL A 132 -9.70 -0.11 2.51
N GLY A 133 -10.00 -1.04 1.60
CA GLY A 133 -10.15 -0.75 0.18
C GLY A 133 -10.71 -1.93 -0.60
N ALA A 134 -10.88 -1.72 -1.90
CA ALA A 134 -11.22 -2.72 -2.89
C ALA A 134 -10.41 -2.45 -4.16
N ALA A 135 -10.35 -3.43 -5.07
CA ALA A 135 -9.77 -3.22 -6.39
C ALA A 135 -10.49 -4.05 -7.45
N TYR A 136 -10.35 -3.60 -8.69
CA TYR A 136 -10.65 -4.40 -9.88
C TYR A 136 -9.33 -4.80 -10.50
N ALA A 137 -9.23 -6.04 -10.95
CA ALA A 137 -8.08 -6.47 -11.71
C ALA A 137 -8.45 -7.51 -12.76
N PHE A 138 -7.75 -7.50 -13.88
CA PHE A 138 -7.90 -8.48 -14.95
C PHE A 138 -6.59 -8.59 -15.70
N VAL A 139 -6.36 -9.73 -16.36
CA VAL A 139 -5.19 -9.91 -17.22
C VAL A 139 -5.59 -9.61 -18.66
N ASP A 140 -4.84 -8.75 -19.33
CA ASP A 140 -5.03 -8.39 -20.73
C ASP A 140 -3.69 -7.98 -21.38
N ALA A 141 -3.71 -7.61 -22.67
CA ALA A 141 -2.59 -6.95 -23.33
C ALA A 141 -2.14 -5.70 -22.56
N ILE A 142 -0.85 -5.34 -22.66
CA ILE A 142 -0.27 -4.18 -21.96
C ILE A 142 -1.03 -2.88 -22.30
N ASP A 143 -1.41 -2.70 -23.56
CA ASP A 143 -2.20 -1.55 -24.01
C ASP A 143 -3.68 -1.95 -24.08
N THR A 144 -4.33 -2.00 -22.91
CA THR A 144 -5.74 -2.41 -22.80
C THR A 144 -6.69 -1.27 -23.21
N ASP A 145 -7.75 -1.62 -23.93
CA ASP A 145 -8.87 -0.72 -24.25
C ASP A 145 -9.95 -0.73 -23.15
N ALA A 146 -9.71 -1.40 -22.02
CA ALA A 146 -10.68 -1.53 -20.94
C ALA A 146 -11.07 -0.17 -20.34
N VAL A 147 -12.37 0.10 -20.31
CA VAL A 147 -12.90 1.37 -19.81
C VAL A 147 -12.74 1.45 -18.29
N VAL A 148 -12.16 2.54 -17.81
CA VAL A 148 -12.14 2.87 -16.37
C VAL A 148 -13.56 3.22 -15.91
N PRO A 149 -14.09 2.61 -14.83
CA PRO A 149 -15.47 2.84 -14.39
C PRO A 149 -15.73 4.18 -13.67
N PHE A 150 -14.78 5.13 -13.71
CA PHE A 150 -14.81 6.42 -13.01
C PHE A 150 -14.47 7.56 -13.98
N ASP A 151 -15.00 8.75 -13.70
CA ASP A 151 -14.85 9.93 -14.57
C ASP A 151 -13.59 10.76 -14.23
N SER A 152 -13.03 10.55 -13.03
CA SER A 152 -11.85 11.24 -12.53
C SER A 152 -10.56 10.77 -13.21
N ASP A 153 -9.73 11.72 -13.67
CA ASP A 153 -8.39 11.47 -14.23
C ASP A 153 -7.41 10.79 -13.25
N LEU A 154 -7.75 10.74 -11.95
CA LEU A 154 -6.98 9.98 -10.95
C LEU A 154 -7.24 8.47 -10.99
N ALA A 155 -8.37 8.04 -11.55
CA ALA A 155 -8.71 6.62 -11.66
C ALA A 155 -8.09 6.08 -12.95
N ASN A 156 -7.01 5.31 -12.83
CA ASN A 156 -6.35 4.69 -13.96
C ASN A 156 -5.95 3.26 -13.62
N TRP A 157 -5.94 2.40 -14.63
CA TRP A 157 -5.28 1.11 -14.53
C TRP A 157 -3.78 1.32 -14.30
N HIS A 158 -3.20 0.49 -13.44
CA HIS A 158 -1.76 0.34 -13.32
C HIS A 158 -1.39 -1.13 -13.43
N ASP A 159 -0.15 -1.37 -13.84
CA ASP A 159 0.29 -2.67 -14.33
C ASP A 159 1.09 -3.45 -13.30
N HIS A 160 0.91 -4.77 -13.31
CA HIS A 160 1.75 -5.73 -12.59
C HIS A 160 2.21 -6.83 -13.55
N PRO A 161 3.26 -6.60 -14.35
CA PRO A 161 3.71 -7.55 -15.37
C PRO A 161 4.18 -8.89 -14.77
N GLN A 162 4.63 -8.90 -13.52
CA GLN A 162 5.05 -10.12 -12.82
C GLN A 162 3.93 -11.15 -12.60
N PHE A 163 2.67 -10.77 -12.81
CA PHE A 163 1.50 -11.63 -12.63
C PHE A 163 0.86 -12.08 -13.96
N ALA A 164 1.50 -11.82 -15.10
CA ALA A 164 1.00 -12.22 -16.42
C ALA A 164 2.08 -12.87 -17.30
N GLY A 165 1.64 -13.45 -18.43
CA GLY A 165 2.54 -14.01 -19.45
C GLY A 165 3.08 -12.95 -20.41
N ASP A 166 3.99 -13.37 -21.30
CA ASP A 166 4.61 -12.49 -22.30
C ASP A 166 3.56 -11.70 -23.11
N GLY A 167 3.74 -10.39 -23.19
CA GLY A 167 2.83 -9.48 -23.92
C GLY A 167 1.54 -9.12 -23.18
N GLN A 168 1.38 -9.58 -21.94
CA GLN A 168 0.24 -9.28 -21.08
C GLN A 168 0.69 -8.68 -19.75
N THR A 169 -0.24 -8.07 -19.03
CA THR A 169 -0.05 -7.59 -17.65
C THR A 169 -1.33 -7.81 -16.85
N LEU A 170 -1.21 -7.84 -15.52
CA LEU A 170 -2.36 -7.69 -14.65
C LEU A 170 -2.64 -6.19 -14.50
N HIS A 171 -3.72 -5.73 -15.11
CA HIS A 171 -4.27 -4.39 -14.93
C HIS A 171 -4.98 -4.33 -13.59
N MET A 172 -4.75 -3.27 -12.81
CA MET A 172 -5.40 -3.10 -11.52
C MET A 172 -5.82 -1.65 -11.28
N LEU A 173 -6.98 -1.45 -10.67
CA LEU A 173 -7.47 -0.15 -10.20
C LEU A 173 -7.87 -0.29 -8.74
N HIS A 174 -7.17 0.43 -7.87
CA HIS A 174 -7.45 0.45 -6.44
C HIS A 174 -8.49 1.51 -6.09
N ILE A 175 -9.25 1.24 -5.02
CA ILE A 175 -10.18 2.17 -4.38
C ILE A 175 -9.97 2.09 -2.87
N TRP A 176 -9.52 3.20 -2.27
CA TRP A 176 -9.36 3.32 -0.84
C TRP A 176 -10.66 3.80 -0.16
N PHE A 177 -10.99 3.22 0.99
CA PHE A 177 -12.13 3.64 1.84
C PHE A 177 -11.70 4.46 3.08
N ILE A 178 -10.39 4.60 3.24
CA ILE A 178 -9.72 5.35 4.30
C ILE A 178 -8.93 6.52 3.68
N PRO A 179 -8.47 7.49 4.48
CA PRO A 179 -7.50 8.48 4.00
C PRO A 179 -6.34 7.86 3.24
N SER A 180 -5.98 8.47 2.12
CA SER A 180 -4.89 8.05 1.23
C SER A 180 -4.10 9.28 0.80
N SER A 181 -2.78 9.19 0.88
CA SER A 181 -1.86 10.31 0.65
C SER A 181 -1.95 10.86 -0.77
N ASN A 182 -2.19 9.97 -1.73
CA ASN A 182 -2.23 10.27 -3.17
C ASN A 182 -3.65 10.11 -3.73
N GLY A 183 -4.65 10.18 -2.85
CA GLY A 183 -6.06 10.14 -3.22
C GLY A 183 -6.66 8.73 -3.26
N PRO A 184 -7.98 8.66 -3.52
CA PRO A 184 -8.76 7.44 -3.37
C PRO A 184 -8.41 6.35 -4.38
N PHE A 185 -7.80 6.68 -5.50
CA PHE A 185 -7.46 5.75 -6.57
C PHE A 185 -5.96 5.38 -6.63
N ALA A 186 -5.17 5.84 -5.66
CA ALA A 186 -3.73 5.59 -5.64
C ALA A 186 -3.40 4.09 -5.59
N GLY A 187 -2.37 3.67 -6.34
CA GLY A 187 -1.89 2.29 -6.32
C GLY A 187 -1.39 1.84 -4.94
N LEU A 188 -0.81 2.78 -4.18
CA LEU A 188 -0.33 2.61 -2.82
C LEU A 188 -0.98 3.65 -1.90
N ASN A 189 -1.16 3.28 -0.63
CA ASN A 189 -1.55 4.19 0.42
C ASN A 189 -0.44 4.32 1.46
N PHE A 190 0.33 5.40 1.37
CA PHE A 190 1.42 5.69 2.31
C PHE A 190 0.94 6.04 3.71
N TRP A 191 -0.36 6.27 3.93
CA TRP A 191 -0.92 6.38 5.28
C TRP A 191 -1.19 5.04 5.94
N LEU A 192 -1.27 3.95 5.18
CA LEU A 192 -1.60 2.65 5.72
C LEU A 192 -0.56 2.18 6.75
N PRO A 193 0.76 2.23 6.49
CA PRO A 193 1.76 1.84 7.48
C PRO A 193 1.78 2.69 8.76
N TYR A 194 1.46 3.98 8.68
CA TYR A 194 1.31 4.82 9.89
C TYR A 194 0.15 4.30 10.75
N ARG A 195 -1.01 4.03 10.12
CA ARG A 195 -2.19 3.51 10.82
C ARG A 195 -1.95 2.15 11.46
N THR A 196 -1.35 1.22 10.72
CA THR A 196 -1.07 -0.13 11.25
C THR A 196 -0.01 -0.11 12.35
N ALA A 197 0.93 0.85 12.31
CA ALA A 197 1.90 1.07 13.38
C ALA A 197 1.35 1.86 14.58
N GLY A 198 0.11 2.36 14.52
CA GLY A 198 -0.48 3.19 15.57
C GLY A 198 0.17 4.57 15.69
N VAL A 199 0.74 5.09 14.60
CA VAL A 199 1.41 6.40 14.51
C VAL A 199 0.48 7.39 13.83
N ALA A 200 0.40 8.62 14.34
CA ALA A 200 -0.32 9.70 13.71
C ALA A 200 0.22 9.97 12.29
N ILE A 201 -0.71 10.17 11.37
CA ILE A 201 -0.39 10.54 9.99
C ILE A 201 0.09 12.00 9.97
N PRO A 202 1.25 12.30 9.35
CA PRO A 202 1.69 13.68 9.16
C PRO A 202 0.70 14.47 8.28
N SER A 203 0.78 15.80 8.31
CA SER A 203 -0.15 16.63 7.52
C SER A 203 -0.09 16.26 6.04
N SER A 204 -1.26 16.03 5.45
CA SER A 204 -1.37 15.76 4.01
C SER A 204 -0.87 16.93 3.17
N CYS A 205 -0.85 18.16 3.69
CA CYS A 205 -0.36 19.31 2.94
C CYS A 205 1.16 19.32 2.77
N TRP A 206 1.90 18.56 3.56
CA TRP A 206 3.35 18.40 3.38
C TRP A 206 3.68 17.53 2.15
N MET A 207 2.73 16.72 1.66
CA MET A 207 2.90 15.95 0.42
C MET A 207 3.01 16.82 -0.85
N ALA A 208 2.74 18.13 -0.75
CA ALA A 208 2.90 19.07 -1.87
C ALA A 208 4.36 19.47 -2.12
N ASP A 209 5.26 19.23 -1.15
CA ASP A 209 6.70 19.37 -1.33
C ASP A 209 7.33 18.00 -1.62
N ASP A 210 8.13 17.89 -2.68
CA ASP A 210 8.69 16.62 -3.13
C ASP A 210 9.66 16.00 -2.11
N ALA A 211 10.42 16.83 -1.39
CA ALA A 211 11.38 16.32 -0.41
C ALA A 211 10.65 15.78 0.82
N ASP A 212 9.60 16.47 1.27
CA ASP A 212 8.76 15.99 2.36
C ASP A 212 7.94 14.77 1.97
N ALA A 213 7.37 14.75 0.76
CA ALA A 213 6.70 13.57 0.24
C ALA A 213 7.63 12.34 0.23
N LEU A 214 8.88 12.50 -0.22
CA LEU A 214 9.87 11.42 -0.21
C LEU A 214 10.21 10.96 1.21
N ARG A 215 10.37 11.88 2.16
CA ARG A 215 10.58 11.53 3.59
C ARG A 215 9.39 10.75 4.13
N ILE A 216 8.17 11.24 3.91
CA ILE A 216 6.92 10.61 4.36
C ILE A 216 6.79 9.19 3.82
N GLN A 217 7.05 8.99 2.53
CA GLN A 217 7.01 7.67 1.89
C GLN A 217 8.09 6.74 2.46
N THR A 218 9.30 7.25 2.69
CA THR A 218 10.41 6.47 3.26
C THR A 218 10.12 6.05 4.70
N VAL A 219 9.63 6.97 5.54
CA VAL A 219 9.18 6.65 6.90
C VAL A 219 8.05 5.63 6.86
N SER A 220 7.06 5.81 5.98
CA SER A 220 5.93 4.90 5.81
C SER A 220 6.39 3.45 5.66
N PHE A 221 7.29 3.18 4.71
CA PHE A 221 7.80 1.83 4.53
C PHE A 221 8.70 1.37 5.68
N GLY A 222 9.44 2.28 6.31
CA GLY A 222 10.26 1.96 7.48
C GLY A 222 9.44 1.60 8.73
N LEU A 223 8.16 2.00 8.80
CA LEU A 223 7.26 1.61 9.89
C LEU A 223 6.80 0.16 9.79
N VAL A 224 6.92 -0.47 8.62
CA VAL A 224 6.53 -1.87 8.46
C VAL A 224 7.59 -2.78 9.09
N PRO A 225 7.22 -3.69 10.01
CA PRO A 225 8.17 -4.62 10.60
C PRO A 225 8.84 -5.50 9.53
N PRO A 226 10.14 -5.82 9.67
CA PRO A 226 10.81 -6.72 8.74
C PRO A 226 10.15 -8.11 8.76
N ARG A 227 9.67 -8.56 7.59
CA ARG A 227 9.09 -9.90 7.44
C ARG A 227 10.18 -10.91 7.08
N LEU A 228 10.31 -11.98 7.87
CA LEU A 228 11.12 -13.15 7.48
C LEU A 228 10.22 -14.19 6.81
N PHE A 229 10.50 -14.51 5.55
CA PHE A 229 9.90 -15.63 4.81
C PHE A 229 8.35 -15.61 4.74
N GLY A 230 7.74 -14.44 4.54
CA GLY A 230 6.29 -14.34 4.31
C GLY A 230 5.41 -14.68 5.52
N ARG A 231 6.02 -14.99 6.67
CA ARG A 231 5.37 -14.91 7.98
C ARG A 231 5.83 -13.63 8.64
N GLN A 232 4.93 -12.97 9.37
CA GLN A 232 5.38 -12.05 10.40
C GLN A 232 6.29 -12.90 11.28
N ALA A 233 7.60 -12.61 11.25
CA ALA A 233 8.46 -13.18 12.27
C ALA A 233 7.82 -12.80 13.60
N GLU A 234 7.92 -13.63 14.63
CA GLU A 234 7.96 -13.09 15.99
C GLU A 234 9.23 -12.22 16.05
N ALA A 235 9.19 -11.07 15.39
CA ALA A 235 10.22 -10.08 15.44
C ALA A 235 10.24 -9.69 16.91
N ALA A 236 11.41 -9.81 17.54
CA ALA A 236 11.65 -9.08 18.77
C ALA A 236 11.11 -7.67 18.54
N GLY A 237 10.25 -7.21 19.45
CA GLY A 237 9.62 -5.90 19.32
C GLY A 237 10.67 -4.81 19.07
N PRO A 238 10.25 -3.64 18.54
CA PRO A 238 11.19 -2.56 18.22
C PRO A 238 12.12 -2.29 19.42
N SER A 239 13.40 -2.02 19.13
CA SER A 239 14.37 -1.66 20.17
C SER A 239 13.87 -0.41 20.93
N PRO A 240 14.30 -0.19 22.18
CA PRO A 240 13.94 1.03 22.91
C PRO A 240 14.24 2.30 22.11
N GLU A 241 15.37 2.34 21.42
CA GLU A 241 15.74 3.44 20.51
C GLU A 241 14.74 3.60 19.35
N ARG A 242 14.30 2.49 18.73
CA ARG A 242 13.29 2.54 17.67
C ARG A 242 11.94 3.01 18.20
N ILE A 243 11.57 2.65 19.43
CA ILE A 243 10.35 3.13 20.10
C ILE A 243 10.43 4.64 20.31
N GLU A 244 11.57 5.17 20.78
CA GLU A 244 11.77 6.60 20.96
C GLU A 244 11.68 7.38 19.63
N MET A 245 12.28 6.85 18.56
CA MET A 245 12.18 7.45 17.22
C MET A 245 10.73 7.50 16.71
N ILE A 246 9.97 6.41 16.89
CA ILE A 246 8.56 6.33 16.51
C ILE A 246 7.72 7.31 17.35
N ALA A 247 7.98 7.41 18.65
CA ALA A 247 7.28 8.34 19.53
C ALA A 247 7.53 9.81 19.17
N ALA A 248 8.73 10.15 18.69
CA ALA A 248 9.05 11.49 18.21
C ALA A 248 8.28 11.85 16.93
N LEU A 249 8.19 10.91 15.97
CA LEU A 249 7.37 11.07 14.76
C LEU A 249 5.89 11.28 15.12
N ASP A 250 5.36 10.45 16.00
CA ASP A 250 3.97 10.50 16.45
C ASP A 250 3.63 11.84 17.12
N ALA A 251 4.45 12.26 18.08
CA ALA A 251 4.26 13.51 18.80
C ALA A 251 4.29 14.73 17.87
N ALA A 252 5.24 14.77 16.92
CA ALA A 252 5.34 15.87 15.96
C ALA A 252 4.17 15.89 14.97
N ALA A 253 3.71 14.73 14.50
CA ALA A 253 2.54 14.62 13.64
C ALA A 253 1.25 15.05 14.36
N ILE A 254 1.05 14.64 15.62
CA ILE A 254 -0.08 15.08 16.46
C ILE A 254 -0.06 16.60 16.67
N ALA A 255 1.12 17.17 16.92
CA ALA A 255 1.29 18.61 17.09
C ALA A 255 1.19 19.40 15.78
N VAL A 256 1.19 18.72 14.62
CA VAL A 256 1.29 19.32 13.28
C VAL A 256 2.53 20.23 13.18
N ASP A 257 3.62 19.83 13.84
CA ASP A 257 4.89 20.54 13.86
C ASP A 257 5.79 19.98 12.75
N HIS A 258 5.84 20.70 11.63
CA HIS A 258 6.57 20.28 10.44
C HIS A 258 8.08 20.15 10.68
N ASP A 259 8.71 21.16 11.29
CA ASP A 259 10.16 21.16 11.53
C ASP A 259 10.57 20.03 12.49
N ALA A 260 9.78 19.82 13.56
CA ALA A 260 10.02 18.72 14.48
C ALA A 260 9.81 17.35 13.80
N TRP A 261 8.80 17.24 12.93
CA TRP A 261 8.53 16.01 12.21
C TRP A 261 9.65 15.68 11.22
N VAL A 262 10.15 16.66 10.47
CA VAL A 262 11.30 16.49 9.56
C VAL A 262 12.55 16.06 10.33
N ALA A 263 12.85 16.69 11.47
CA ALA A 263 13.99 16.30 12.30
C ALA A 263 13.86 14.86 12.82
N ALA A 264 12.66 14.44 13.26
CA ALA A 264 12.40 13.08 13.69
C ALA A 264 12.50 12.07 12.53
N ALA A 265 11.99 12.41 11.35
CA ALA A 265 12.05 11.59 10.15
C ALA A 265 13.49 11.36 9.69
N ASP A 266 14.32 12.41 9.65
CA ASP A 266 15.72 12.29 9.25
C ASP A 266 16.50 11.35 10.20
N VAL A 267 16.21 11.38 11.51
CA VAL A 267 16.80 10.44 12.49
C VAL A 267 16.27 9.02 12.30
N PHE A 268 14.98 8.84 12.02
CA PHE A 268 14.37 7.53 11.83
C PHE A 268 14.87 6.81 10.56
N ILE A 269 15.20 7.58 9.53
CA ILE A 269 15.66 7.10 8.21
C ILE A 269 17.15 6.73 8.22
N ALA A 270 17.96 7.41 9.03
CA ALA A 270 19.42 7.23 9.11
C ALA A 270 19.85 5.82 9.53
#